data_AF-A0A932JUD7-F1
#
_entry.id   AF-A0A932JUD7-F1
#
_cell.length_a   1.000
_cell.length_b   1.000
_cell.length_c   1.000
_cell.angle_alpha   90.00
_cell.angle_beta   90.00
_cell.angle_gamma   90.00
#
_symmetry.space_group_name_H-M   'P 1'
#
loop_
_entity.id
_entity.type
_entity.pdbx_description
1 polymer ?
#
loop_
_entity_poly.entity_id
_entity_poly.type
_entity_poly.pdbx_seq_one_letter_code
_entity_poly.pdbx_strand_id
1 'polypeptide(L)'
;MSRAALLLALSAAAWAGGSPSGAGRGLSGPADAAFDPVLRRLERRMEAYETIETASIQVPARTIELGLNVKLYRCWKLKLTGDHGRQTLAVFERLRSAQDALKDLKERLAKDLVAYAAAPKPETELQKRIVESQKGLDALVDAFDNALEAAERNGLLKSADKALAGGRRVISPKMTKDDYTMARDEESPECRK
;
A
#
# COMPACT_ATOMS: atom_id res chain seq x y z
N MET A 1 28.75 11.10 2.51
CA MET A 1 28.33 9.87 3.21
C MET A 1 27.36 9.13 2.28
N SER A 2 27.96 8.47 1.28
CA SER A 2 27.91 7.02 1.01
C SER A 2 26.62 6.51 0.37
N ARG A 3 26.62 6.56 -0.99
CA ARG A 3 25.77 5.83 -1.95
C ARG A 3 25.78 4.29 -1.78
N ALA A 4 26.43 3.77 -0.74
CA ALA A 4 26.63 2.34 -0.50
C ALA A 4 25.65 1.73 0.52
N ALA A 5 24.90 2.55 1.27
CA ALA A 5 24.03 2.04 2.33
C ALA A 5 22.68 1.50 1.82
N LEU A 6 22.19 1.97 0.67
CA LEU A 6 20.87 1.56 0.15
C LEU A 6 20.90 0.17 -0.54
N LEU A 7 22.07 -0.28 -1.01
CA LEU A 7 22.22 -1.54 -1.76
C LEU A 7 22.34 -2.78 -0.87
N LEU A 8 22.53 -2.61 0.44
CA LEU A 8 22.61 -3.70 1.41
C LEU A 8 21.24 -4.06 2.03
N ALA A 9 20.18 -3.30 1.75
CA ALA A 9 18.84 -3.57 2.27
C ALA A 9 17.97 -4.47 1.35
N LEU A 10 18.38 -4.71 0.10
CA LEU A 10 17.66 -5.59 -0.84
C LEU A 10 18.34 -6.95 -1.10
N SER A 11 19.43 -7.27 -0.40
CA SER A 11 20.23 -8.49 -0.63
C SER A 11 19.87 -9.70 0.25
N ALA A 12 18.69 -9.73 0.89
CA ALA A 12 18.26 -10.85 1.73
C ALA A 12 17.64 -12.04 0.95
N ALA A 13 18.10 -12.29 -0.27
CA ALA A 13 17.81 -13.52 -1.01
C ALA A 13 19.07 -14.05 -1.70
N ALA A 14 20.15 -14.17 -0.91
CA ALA A 14 21.27 -15.03 -1.26
C ALA A 14 20.93 -16.45 -0.80
N TRP A 15 21.01 -17.41 -1.73
CA TRP A 15 21.42 -18.84 -1.69
C TRP A 15 21.08 -19.37 -3.11
N ALA A 16 21.87 -20.13 -3.86
CA ALA A 16 23.26 -20.54 -3.87
C ALA A 16 23.52 -21.14 -5.27
N GLY A 17 24.76 -21.08 -5.78
CA GLY A 17 25.27 -22.04 -6.78
C GLY A 17 25.65 -21.51 -8.16
N GLY A 18 26.96 -21.47 -8.44
CA GLY A 18 27.52 -21.74 -9.79
C GLY A 18 28.05 -20.54 -10.60
N SER A 19 29.33 -20.23 -10.48
CA SER A 19 30.14 -19.45 -11.45
C SER A 19 30.45 -20.28 -12.72
N PRO A 20 31.02 -19.72 -13.82
CA PRO A 20 31.26 -18.31 -14.19
C PRO A 20 30.84 -17.97 -15.66
N SER A 21 30.97 -16.71 -16.07
CA SER A 21 30.79 -16.16 -17.45
C SER A 21 29.39 -15.67 -17.84
N GLY A 22 28.86 -14.74 -17.07
CA GLY A 22 27.85 -13.80 -17.56
C GLY A 22 28.16 -12.44 -16.96
N ALA A 23 28.64 -11.51 -17.77
CA ALA A 23 28.86 -10.13 -17.37
C ALA A 23 27.51 -9.44 -17.12
N GLY A 24 26.87 -9.79 -16.01
CA GLY A 24 25.80 -8.99 -15.44
C GLY A 24 26.40 -7.65 -15.03
N ARG A 25 25.72 -6.56 -15.38
CA ARG A 25 26.00 -5.28 -14.74
C ARG A 25 25.85 -5.52 -13.23
N GLY A 26 26.95 -5.43 -12.50
CA GLY A 26 26.84 -5.09 -11.09
C GLY A 26 25.93 -3.86 -10.98
N LEU A 27 25.18 -3.74 -9.89
CA LEU A 27 24.26 -2.63 -9.60
C LEU A 27 24.92 -1.22 -9.62
N SER A 28 26.17 -1.13 -10.09
CA SER A 28 27.02 0.04 -10.30
C SER A 28 27.30 0.38 -11.79
N GLY A 29 26.77 -0.38 -12.77
CA GLY A 29 26.91 -0.05 -14.19
C GLY A 29 26.13 1.22 -14.53
N PRO A 30 26.70 2.20 -15.27
CA PRO A 30 26.05 3.48 -15.51
C PRO A 30 24.73 3.25 -16.24
N ALA A 31 23.58 3.52 -15.61
CA ALA A 31 22.28 3.48 -16.26
C ALA A 31 22.37 4.19 -17.63
N ASP A 32 21.65 3.69 -18.63
CA ASP A 32 21.53 4.41 -19.90
C ASP A 32 21.14 5.87 -19.58
N ALA A 33 21.90 6.84 -20.09
CA ALA A 33 21.76 8.24 -19.70
C ALA A 33 20.34 8.77 -19.98
N ALA A 34 19.65 8.18 -20.96
CA ALA A 34 18.26 8.48 -21.28
C ALA A 34 17.26 7.93 -20.25
N PHE A 35 17.60 6.85 -19.54
CA PHE A 35 16.73 6.18 -18.58
C PHE A 35 16.99 6.60 -17.12
N ASP A 36 18.16 7.17 -16.83
CA ASP A 36 18.53 7.72 -15.52
C ASP A 36 17.45 8.64 -14.89
N PRO A 37 16.77 9.54 -15.63
CA PRO A 37 15.72 10.38 -15.05
C PRO A 37 14.54 9.58 -14.47
N VAL A 38 14.20 8.44 -15.08
CA VAL A 38 13.12 7.54 -14.63
C VAL A 38 13.51 6.91 -13.30
N LEU A 39 14.73 6.38 -13.21
CA LEU A 39 15.27 5.74 -12.00
C LEU A 39 15.35 6.75 -10.83
N ARG A 40 15.89 7.95 -11.07
CA ARG A 40 15.94 9.01 -10.04
C ARG A 40 14.56 9.45 -9.56
N ARG A 41 13.55 9.42 -10.43
CA ARG A 41 12.18 9.75 -10.05
C ARG A 41 11.56 8.62 -9.21
N LEU A 42 11.83 7.35 -9.53
CA LEU A 42 11.42 6.21 -8.70
C LEU A 42 12.05 6.28 -7.30
N GLU A 43 13.35 6.57 -7.21
CA GLU A 43 14.05 6.74 -5.93
C GLU A 43 13.41 7.85 -5.08
N ARG A 44 13.17 9.02 -5.68
CA ARG A 44 12.55 10.16 -4.97
C ARG A 44 11.12 9.90 -4.49
N ARG A 45 10.37 9.04 -5.18
CA ARG A 45 8.96 8.75 -4.88
C ARG A 45 8.78 7.50 -4.02
N MET A 46 9.84 6.74 -3.77
CA MET A 46 9.75 5.46 -3.03
C MET A 46 9.14 5.64 -1.64
N GLU A 47 9.53 6.69 -0.92
CA GLU A 47 8.99 7.01 0.41
C GLU A 47 7.47 7.29 0.36
N ALA A 48 7.00 7.99 -0.68
CA ALA A 48 5.57 8.24 -0.86
C ALA A 48 4.80 6.92 -1.13
N TYR A 49 5.36 6.02 -1.94
CA TYR A 49 4.78 4.70 -2.18
C TYR A 49 4.72 3.87 -0.89
N GLU A 50 5.81 3.86 -0.12
CA GLU A 50 5.89 3.14 1.16
C GLU A 50 4.94 3.71 2.20
N THR A 51 4.76 5.02 2.25
CA THR A 51 3.81 5.66 3.19
C THR A 51 2.38 5.19 2.94
N ILE A 52 1.97 5.08 1.67
CA ILE A 52 0.63 4.60 1.31
C ILE A 52 0.52 3.09 1.48
N GLU A 53 1.50 2.32 1.01
CA GLU A 53 1.55 0.87 1.20
C GLU A 53 1.44 0.50 2.67
N THR A 54 2.15 1.24 3.53
CA THR A 54 2.13 1.00 4.97
C THR A 54 0.99 1.70 5.66
N ALA A 55 0.14 2.52 5.05
CA ALA A 55 -0.95 3.21 5.75
C ALA A 55 -1.83 2.22 6.57
N SER A 56 -2.17 2.59 7.81
CA SER A 56 -3.07 1.82 8.68
C SER A 56 -4.50 2.27 8.42
N ILE A 57 -5.20 1.54 7.55
CA ILE A 57 -6.62 1.79 7.29
C ILE A 57 -7.46 1.05 8.34
N GLN A 58 -7.96 1.78 9.34
CA GLN A 58 -8.79 1.25 10.41
C GLN A 58 -10.26 1.38 10.05
N VAL A 59 -10.77 0.42 9.29
CA VAL A 59 -12.22 0.26 9.13
C VAL A 59 -12.75 -0.33 10.43
N PRO A 60 -13.79 0.25 11.08
CA PRO A 60 -14.42 -0.31 12.27
C PRO A 60 -15.25 -1.54 11.87
N ALA A 61 -14.58 -2.55 11.35
CA ALA A 61 -15.13 -3.83 10.96
C ALA A 61 -14.39 -4.88 11.75
N ARG A 62 -14.63 -4.92 13.06
CA ARG A 62 -14.44 -6.10 13.92
C ARG A 62 -14.88 -5.71 15.33
N THR A 63 -16.00 -6.32 15.73
CA THR A 63 -16.34 -6.66 17.12
C THR A 63 -15.94 -5.62 18.15
N ILE A 64 -16.89 -4.79 18.58
CA ILE A 64 -16.77 -4.18 19.91
C ILE A 64 -16.83 -5.37 20.88
N GLU A 65 -15.69 -5.77 21.45
CA GLU A 65 -15.65 -6.72 22.55
C GLU A 65 -16.34 -6.06 23.75
N LEU A 66 -17.64 -6.32 23.88
CA LEU A 66 -18.47 -5.85 24.99
C LEU A 66 -18.12 -6.63 26.26
N GLY A 67 -16.95 -6.33 26.85
CA GLY A 67 -16.55 -6.71 28.22
C GLY A 67 -16.85 -8.17 28.63
N LEU A 68 -16.99 -8.42 29.93
CA LEU A 68 -17.11 -9.75 30.56
C LEU A 68 -18.28 -10.65 30.08
N ASN A 69 -19.10 -10.22 29.10
CA ASN A 69 -20.21 -10.97 28.50
C ASN A 69 -20.00 -11.29 27.00
N VAL A 70 -18.74 -11.50 26.58
CA VAL A 70 -18.31 -11.80 25.18
C VAL A 70 -19.14 -12.90 24.48
N LYS A 71 -19.66 -13.89 25.21
CA LYS A 71 -20.45 -14.98 24.62
C LYS A 71 -21.79 -14.55 24.02
N LEU A 72 -22.44 -13.52 24.58
CA LEU A 72 -23.75 -13.04 24.10
C LEU A 72 -23.63 -12.20 22.82
N TYR A 73 -22.51 -11.50 22.63
CA TYR A 73 -22.31 -10.55 21.54
C TYR A 73 -21.35 -11.03 20.45
N ARG A 74 -20.84 -12.28 20.54
CA ARG A 74 -19.92 -12.87 19.56
C ARG A 74 -20.44 -12.80 18.12
N CYS A 75 -21.76 -12.85 17.95
CA CYS A 75 -22.43 -12.83 16.66
C CYS A 75 -22.98 -11.45 16.29
N TRP A 76 -22.58 -10.38 16.98
CA TRP A 76 -23.04 -9.03 16.69
C TRP A 76 -21.87 -8.22 16.15
N LYS A 77 -21.99 -7.76 14.91
CA LYS A 77 -20.99 -6.93 14.22
C LYS A 77 -21.53 -5.51 14.06
N LEU A 78 -20.64 -4.54 14.18
CA LEU A 78 -20.93 -3.17 13.85
C LEU A 78 -20.97 -3.05 12.32
N LYS A 79 -22.14 -2.71 11.77
CA LYS A 79 -22.32 -2.40 10.36
C LYS A 79 -22.43 -0.89 10.21
N LEU A 80 -21.65 -0.34 9.28
CA LEU A 80 -21.79 1.06 8.88
C LEU A 80 -23.12 1.21 8.14
N THR A 81 -24.02 2.01 8.72
CA THR A 81 -25.37 2.25 8.22
C THR A 81 -25.65 3.76 8.19
N GLY A 82 -26.83 4.16 7.71
CA GLY A 82 -27.08 5.56 7.37
C GLY A 82 -26.30 6.02 6.12
N ASP A 83 -26.56 7.25 5.67
CA ASP A 83 -25.92 7.77 4.45
C ASP A 83 -24.44 8.05 4.65
N HIS A 84 -24.07 8.62 5.80
CA HIS A 84 -22.67 8.95 6.12
C HIS A 84 -21.83 7.69 6.40
N GLY A 85 -22.35 6.71 7.13
CA GLY A 85 -21.69 5.41 7.32
C GLY A 85 -21.42 4.69 6.00
N ARG A 86 -22.40 4.68 5.07
CA ARG A 86 -22.23 4.09 3.73
C ARG A 86 -21.19 4.84 2.89
N GLN A 87 -21.19 6.17 2.91
CA GLN A 87 -20.17 6.98 2.23
C GLN A 87 -18.77 6.72 2.80
N THR A 88 -18.65 6.63 4.11
CA THR A 88 -17.38 6.33 4.78
C THR A 88 -16.85 4.94 4.39
N LEU A 89 -17.73 3.92 4.34
CA LEU A 89 -17.35 2.59 3.88
C LEU A 89 -16.84 2.60 2.44
N ALA A 90 -17.57 3.26 1.53
CA ALA A 90 -17.18 3.36 0.12
C ALA A 90 -15.82 4.04 -0.08
N VAL A 91 -15.52 5.08 0.71
CA VAL A 91 -14.19 5.71 0.71
C VAL A 91 -13.13 4.73 1.19
N PHE A 92 -13.37 4.01 2.28
CA PHE A 92 -12.42 3.03 2.79
C PHE A 92 -12.12 1.90 1.80
N GLU A 93 -13.14 1.39 1.12
CA GLU A 93 -12.97 0.39 0.07
C GLU A 93 -12.11 0.91 -1.08
N ARG A 94 -12.32 2.17 -1.49
CA ARG A 94 -11.47 2.82 -2.51
C ARG A 94 -10.03 2.99 -2.06
N LEU A 95 -9.80 3.48 -0.85
CA LEU A 95 -8.45 3.64 -0.29
C LEU A 95 -7.73 2.28 -0.20
N ARG A 96 -8.42 1.23 0.24
CA ARG A 96 -7.87 -0.12 0.31
C ARG A 96 -7.59 -0.69 -1.09
N SER A 97 -8.51 -0.52 -2.03
CA SER A 97 -8.31 -0.96 -3.41
C SER A 97 -7.10 -0.28 -4.07
N ALA A 98 -6.90 1.03 -3.82
CA ALA A 98 -5.73 1.74 -4.29
C ALA A 98 -4.43 1.26 -3.61
N GLN A 99 -4.48 0.98 -2.30
CA GLN A 99 -3.35 0.42 -1.55
C GLN A 99 -2.94 -0.97 -2.06
N ASP A 100 -3.92 -1.86 -2.29
CA ASP A 100 -3.68 -3.20 -2.83
C ASP A 100 -3.11 -3.14 -4.25
N ALA A 101 -3.68 -2.28 -5.12
CA ALA A 101 -3.17 -2.07 -6.48
C ALA A 101 -1.75 -1.49 -6.49
N LEU A 102 -1.43 -0.59 -5.55
CA LEU A 102 -0.11 0.00 -5.40
C LEU A 102 0.92 -1.05 -5.00
N LYS A 103 0.56 -1.94 -4.07
CA LYS A 103 1.42 -3.05 -3.64
C LYS A 103 1.72 -4.00 -4.80
N ASP A 104 0.68 -4.44 -5.51
CA ASP A 104 0.81 -5.34 -6.67
C ASP A 104 1.70 -4.73 -7.77
N LEU A 105 1.50 -3.45 -8.08
CA LEU A 105 2.28 -2.76 -9.10
C LEU A 105 3.73 -2.53 -8.68
N LYS A 106 3.98 -2.23 -7.39
CA LYS A 106 5.32 -2.08 -6.83
C LYS A 106 6.08 -3.41 -6.87
N GLU A 107 5.44 -4.53 -6.55
CA GLU A 107 6.05 -5.86 -6.65
C GLU A 107 6.42 -6.22 -8.10
N ARG A 108 5.57 -5.88 -9.08
CA ARG A 108 5.88 -6.07 -10.51
C ARG A 108 7.04 -5.19 -10.96
N LEU A 109 7.00 -3.91 -10.59
CA LEU A 109 8.08 -2.96 -10.89
C LEU A 109 9.41 -3.43 -10.31
N ALA A 110 9.44 -3.95 -9.07
CA ALA A 110 10.66 -4.48 -8.46
C ALA A 110 11.27 -5.61 -9.31
N LYS A 111 10.44 -6.52 -9.84
CA LYS A 111 10.89 -7.60 -10.74
C LYS A 111 11.46 -7.05 -12.04
N ASP A 112 10.77 -6.09 -12.67
CA ASP A 112 11.23 -5.44 -13.90
C ASP A 112 12.54 -4.66 -13.69
N LEU A 113 12.72 -3.99 -12.55
CA LEU A 113 13.96 -3.28 -12.21
C LEU A 113 15.14 -4.25 -12.00
N VAL A 114 14.91 -5.41 -11.38
CA VAL A 114 15.92 -6.47 -11.25
C VAL A 114 16.30 -7.02 -12.64
N ALA A 115 15.32 -7.28 -13.49
CA ALA A 115 15.56 -7.73 -14.87
C ALA A 115 16.35 -6.67 -15.67
N TYR A 116 16.02 -5.39 -15.50
CA TYR A 116 16.72 -4.28 -16.13
C TYR A 116 18.18 -4.17 -15.67
N ALA A 117 18.43 -4.36 -14.37
CA ALA A 117 19.79 -4.35 -13.81
C ALA A 117 20.64 -5.55 -14.27
N ALA A 118 20.02 -6.72 -14.42
CA ALA A 118 20.70 -7.94 -14.85
C ALA A 118 21.06 -7.94 -16.36
N ALA A 119 20.31 -7.20 -17.18
CA ALA A 119 20.50 -7.18 -18.62
C ALA A 119 21.66 -6.26 -19.05
N PRO A 120 22.64 -6.76 -19.84
CA PRO A 120 23.74 -5.92 -20.36
C PRO A 120 23.24 -4.87 -21.35
N LYS A 121 22.16 -5.17 -22.08
CA LYS A 121 21.43 -4.24 -22.95
C LYS A 121 19.92 -4.45 -22.74
N PRO A 122 19.27 -3.64 -21.90
CA PRO A 122 17.84 -3.80 -21.60
C PRO A 122 16.99 -3.63 -22.86
N GLU A 123 15.99 -4.48 -23.02
CA GLU A 123 15.02 -4.37 -24.10
C GLU A 123 14.18 -3.10 -23.97
N THR A 124 13.85 -2.47 -25.10
CA THR A 124 13.00 -1.26 -25.12
C THR A 124 11.63 -1.51 -24.50
N GLU A 125 11.07 -2.72 -24.66
CA GLU A 125 9.79 -3.09 -24.06
C GLU A 125 9.87 -3.18 -22.53
N LEU A 126 10.98 -3.67 -21.96
CA LEU A 126 11.20 -3.67 -20.51
C LEU A 126 11.26 -2.23 -19.96
N GLN A 127 11.97 -1.34 -20.66
CA GLN A 127 12.03 0.08 -20.29
C GLN A 127 10.65 0.75 -20.34
N LYS A 128 9.84 0.45 -21.37
CA LYS A 128 8.46 0.94 -21.46
C LYS A 128 7.61 0.45 -20.30
N ARG A 129 7.66 -0.84 -19.95
CA ARG A 129 6.90 -1.40 -18.80
C ARG A 129 7.27 -0.74 -17.48
N ILE A 130 8.56 -0.43 -17.26
CA ILE A 130 9.01 0.28 -16.06
C ILE A 130 8.44 1.71 -16.02
N VAL A 131 8.45 2.42 -17.15
CA VAL A 131 7.88 3.77 -17.26
C VAL A 131 6.37 3.76 -17.04
N GLU A 132 5.66 2.79 -17.60
CA GLU A 132 4.22 2.60 -17.40
C GLU A 132 3.90 2.28 -15.94
N SER A 133 4.66 1.37 -15.31
CA SER A 133 4.51 1.03 -13.90
C SER A 133 4.78 2.23 -13.00
N GLN A 134 5.79 3.06 -13.31
CA GLN A 134 6.04 4.30 -12.60
C GLN A 134 4.84 5.25 -12.70
N LYS A 135 4.30 5.47 -13.91
CA LYS A 135 3.12 6.34 -14.09
C LYS A 135 1.89 5.79 -13.37
N GLY A 136 1.71 4.47 -13.38
CA GLY A 136 0.62 3.81 -12.66
C GLY A 136 0.76 3.99 -11.14
N LEU A 137 1.96 3.84 -10.58
CA LEU A 137 2.21 4.11 -9.16
C LEU A 137 1.91 5.56 -8.81
N ASP A 138 2.37 6.51 -9.64
CA ASP A 138 2.07 7.93 -9.43
C ASP A 138 0.56 8.20 -9.42
N ALA A 139 -0.17 7.65 -10.39
CA ALA A 139 -1.62 7.81 -10.47
C ALA A 139 -2.35 7.20 -9.27
N LEU A 140 -1.87 6.06 -8.74
CA LEU A 140 -2.43 5.42 -7.55
C LEU A 140 -2.18 6.24 -6.29
N VAL A 141 -0.99 6.82 -6.15
CA VAL A 141 -0.68 7.77 -5.06
C VAL A 141 -1.63 8.96 -5.11
N ASP A 142 -1.72 9.60 -6.27
CA ASP A 142 -2.55 10.80 -6.44
C ASP A 142 -4.03 10.47 -6.20
N ALA A 143 -4.51 9.32 -6.67
CA ALA A 143 -5.89 8.87 -6.42
C ALA A 143 -6.14 8.60 -4.93
N PHE A 144 -5.19 8.00 -4.22
CA PHE A 144 -5.28 7.74 -2.79
C PHE A 144 -5.33 9.05 -1.99
N ASP A 145 -4.40 9.97 -2.24
CA ASP A 145 -4.33 11.25 -1.53
C ASP A 145 -5.57 12.11 -1.82
N ASN A 146 -6.02 12.20 -3.09
CA ASN A 146 -7.25 12.91 -3.43
C ASN A 146 -8.50 12.34 -2.75
N ALA A 147 -8.61 11.01 -2.68
CA ALA A 147 -9.72 10.35 -1.99
C ALA A 147 -9.68 10.61 -0.48
N LEU A 148 -8.50 10.58 0.12
CA LEU A 148 -8.30 10.87 1.54
C LEU A 148 -8.64 12.33 1.86
N GLU A 149 -8.08 13.29 1.13
CA GLU A 149 -8.34 14.72 1.32
C GLU A 149 -9.82 15.08 1.12
N ALA A 150 -10.48 14.49 0.12
CA ALA A 150 -11.92 14.69 -0.07
C ALA A 150 -12.72 14.14 1.11
N ALA A 151 -12.34 12.97 1.63
CA ALA A 151 -13.02 12.36 2.76
C ALA A 151 -12.81 13.12 4.07
N GLU A 152 -11.62 13.69 4.29
CA GLU A 152 -11.35 14.55 5.44
C GLU A 152 -12.13 15.87 5.37
N ARG A 153 -12.15 16.52 4.20
CA ARG A 153 -12.94 17.75 3.98
C ARG A 153 -14.43 17.53 4.19
N ASN A 154 -14.94 16.37 3.79
CA ASN A 154 -16.34 15.98 4.01
C ASN A 154 -16.62 15.44 5.41
N GLY A 155 -15.62 15.39 6.29
CA GLY A 155 -15.79 14.92 7.67
C GLY A 155 -16.12 13.43 7.79
N LEU A 156 -15.78 12.62 6.78
CA LEU A 156 -15.96 11.17 6.78
C LEU A 156 -14.82 10.47 7.53
N LEU A 157 -13.59 10.95 7.32
CA LEU A 157 -12.37 10.35 7.84
C LEU A 157 -11.53 11.37 8.64
N LYS A 158 -10.60 10.83 9.43
CA LYS A 158 -9.49 11.57 10.01
C LYS A 158 -8.19 10.80 9.75
N SER A 159 -7.15 11.49 9.29
CA SER A 159 -5.79 10.97 9.31
C SER A 159 -5.04 11.49 10.54
N ALA A 160 -4.14 10.66 11.06
CA ALA A 160 -3.17 11.07 12.06
C ALA A 160 -1.80 10.52 11.67
N ASP A 161 -0.82 11.41 11.54
CA ASP A 161 0.57 11.04 11.39
C ASP A 161 1.15 10.77 12.79
N LYS A 162 1.35 9.49 13.14
CA LYS A 162 2.01 9.15 14.41
C LYS A 162 3.52 9.35 14.26
N ALA A 163 4.01 10.49 14.74
CA ALA A 163 5.42 10.89 14.66
C ALA A 163 6.36 10.25 15.71
N LEU A 164 5.98 9.16 16.40
CA LEU A 164 6.83 8.56 17.42
C LEU A 164 6.96 7.04 17.20
N ALA A 165 8.13 6.67 16.67
CA ALA A 165 8.59 5.32 16.34
C ALA A 165 7.78 4.60 15.25
N GLY A 166 8.06 4.92 13.98
CA GLY A 166 7.64 4.11 12.82
C GLY A 166 6.68 4.75 11.82
N GLY A 167 6.35 6.05 11.96
CA GLY A 167 5.86 6.92 10.87
C GLY A 167 4.64 6.46 10.07
N ARG A 168 3.83 5.54 10.59
CA ARG A 168 2.69 4.97 9.85
C ARG A 168 1.51 5.93 9.89
N ARG A 169 1.04 6.39 8.72
CA ARG A 169 -0.21 7.16 8.59
C ARG A 169 -1.38 6.30 9.06
N VAL A 170 -2.14 6.77 10.05
CA VAL A 170 -3.33 6.07 10.55
C VAL A 170 -4.56 6.78 10.01
N ILE A 171 -5.44 6.04 9.33
CA ILE A 171 -6.69 6.53 8.76
C ILE A 171 -7.84 5.86 9.49
N SER A 172 -8.67 6.65 10.15
CA SER A 172 -9.81 6.19 10.94
C SER A 172 -11.07 6.94 10.54
N PRO A 173 -12.27 6.36 10.71
CA PRO A 173 -13.50 7.08 10.45
C PRO A 173 -13.76 8.17 11.49
N LYS A 174 -14.56 9.14 11.09
CA LYS A 174 -15.22 10.10 11.98
C LYS A 174 -16.70 9.74 12.09
N MET A 175 -17.00 8.70 12.86
CA MET A 175 -18.36 8.20 13.06
C MET A 175 -19.16 9.05 14.06
N THR A 176 -20.45 9.21 13.78
CA THR A 176 -21.48 9.61 14.75
C THR A 176 -22.35 8.40 15.15
N LYS A 177 -23.24 8.56 16.14
CA LYS A 177 -24.05 7.44 16.67
C LYS A 177 -25.02 6.85 15.65
N ASP A 178 -25.42 7.62 14.65
CA ASP A 178 -26.41 7.20 13.64
C ASP A 178 -25.77 6.54 12.41
N ASP A 179 -24.42 6.53 12.35
CA ASP A 179 -23.65 6.00 11.21
C ASP A 179 -23.36 4.50 11.33
N TYR A 180 -23.82 3.87 12.40
CA TYR A 180 -23.62 2.46 12.62
C TYR A 180 -24.78 1.82 13.37
N THR A 181 -25.06 0.58 12.99
CA THR A 181 -25.99 -0.28 13.72
C THR A 181 -25.31 -1.60 14.05
N MET A 182 -25.65 -2.16 15.20
CA MET A 182 -25.27 -3.52 15.52
C MET A 182 -26.18 -4.46 14.72
N ALA A 183 -25.58 -5.29 13.88
CA ALA A 183 -26.29 -6.31 13.13
C ALA A 183 -25.75 -7.69 13.48
N ARG A 184 -26.64 -8.68 13.47
CA ARG A 184 -26.23 -10.07 13.64
C ARG A 184 -25.41 -10.52 12.42
N ASP A 185 -24.32 -11.21 12.70
CA ASP A 185 -23.40 -11.79 11.74
C ASP A 185 -23.96 -13.11 11.22
N GLU A 186 -24.69 -13.08 10.12
CA GLU A 186 -25.27 -14.27 9.51
C GLU A 186 -24.31 -14.97 8.53
N GLU A 187 -23.20 -14.32 8.19
CA GLU A 187 -22.21 -14.86 7.25
C GLU A 187 -21.35 -15.94 7.90
N SER A 188 -20.96 -15.74 9.17
CA SER A 188 -20.17 -16.70 9.94
C SER A 188 -20.98 -17.97 10.29
N PRO A 189 -20.47 -19.19 10.00
CA PRO A 189 -21.14 -20.45 10.34
C PRO A 189 -21.49 -20.58 11.82
N GLU A 190 -20.63 -20.08 12.71
CA GLU A 190 -20.86 -20.10 14.16
C GLU A 190 -22.06 -19.26 14.64
N CYS A 191 -22.60 -18.39 13.79
CA CYS A 191 -23.58 -17.37 14.16
C CYS A 191 -24.96 -17.53 13.50
N ARG A 192 -25.13 -18.52 12.62
CA ARG A 192 -26.39 -18.83 11.89
C ARG A 192 -27.47 -19.58 12.70
N LYS A 193 -27.28 -19.76 14.01
CA LYS A 193 -28.18 -20.58 14.87
C LYS A 193 -29.39 -19.86 15.44
#